data_AF-A0A2D6N5F0-F1
#
_entry.id   AF-A0A2D6N5F0-F1
#
_cell.length_a   1.000
_cell.length_b   1.000
_cell.length_c   1.000
_cell.angle_alpha   90.00
_cell.angle_beta   90.00
_cell.angle_gamma   90.00
#
_symmetry.space_group_name_H-M   'P 1'
#
loop_
_entity.id
_entity.type
_entity.pdbx_description
1 polymer ?
#
loop_
_entity_poly.entity_id
_entity_poly.type
_entity_poly.pdbx_seq_one_letter_code
_entity_poly.pdbx_strand_id
1 'polypeptide(L)'
;MQPIDLRQSVRRGIAHIRNSVDRQRDCRPYFRFNLKEPPVWAQHEGADTPHTVGRFLHALDVCTETTGLPDDAELLKGLRTQLFASCERGDGFAWDDIGDPPLAYMHHQREALLGLIALWHFDQDPHAKRYAGELVTAMEQATRVSGTYPGRRLGPEGWQEPDGRPTSTVGRAISALLSFTRTFDDPRGLELAERFARRVLAVSFDEHGTLTVAAGAHIHSITGTVASLVELGLVTGQRQLIERARAIYDVGLLPYCTRTGWVKESANSTYGRGEANCTADLIEAACLLGSAGYYGYFEDAERLLRNHLLASQLDDLSWVVENEGLANAKQRAYEDLRHRALGAFCFGEPNGFHSYNSDLTGAALQGIAAAWRHIVTLQNDGLLKVNLLLSREHEAVRITSLLPRAGSVVIEAKRALDLHVRIPPWCPRQSLAVTIDGHAASIKVSEEYLAVGNVARDSQVGVSFAQPEHVTQERALAYEQPYRVRWIGSTVAAMSGAGGPMALYPDLDPAE
;
A
#
# COMPACT_ATOMS: atom_id res chain seq x y z
N MET A 1 22.37 7.14 9.14
CA MET A 1 20.94 6.87 8.86
C MET A 1 20.18 6.74 10.17
N GLN A 2 18.95 7.26 10.23
CA GLN A 2 18.09 7.13 11.42
C GLN A 2 17.23 5.86 11.35
N PRO A 3 16.85 5.27 12.50
CA PRO A 3 15.85 4.22 12.53
C PRO A 3 14.50 4.69 11.97
N ILE A 4 13.76 3.77 11.36
CA ILE A 4 12.46 4.06 10.76
C ILE A 4 11.38 4.18 11.85
N ASP A 5 10.60 5.26 11.77
CA ASP A 5 9.37 5.45 12.54
C ASP A 5 8.15 5.46 11.59
N LEU A 6 7.47 4.32 11.50
CA LEU A 6 6.26 4.21 10.69
C LEU A 6 5.12 5.12 11.18
N ARG A 7 5.05 5.41 12.49
CA ARG A 7 4.02 6.33 13.02
C ARG A 7 4.24 7.74 12.52
N GLN A 8 5.50 8.18 12.43
CA GLN A 8 5.82 9.48 11.86
C GLN A 8 5.42 9.57 10.38
N SER A 9 5.73 8.53 9.59
CA SER A 9 5.34 8.47 8.18
C SER A 9 3.82 8.49 8.00
N VAL A 10 3.08 7.71 8.80
CA VAL A 10 1.60 7.70 8.78
C VAL A 10 1.03 9.07 9.16
N ARG A 11 1.55 9.73 10.21
CA ARG A 11 1.11 11.08 10.60
C ARG A 11 1.30 12.10 9.48
N ARG A 12 2.41 12.03 8.75
CA ARG A 12 2.65 12.89 7.58
C ARG A 12 1.66 12.62 6.45
N GLY A 13 1.37 11.35 6.14
CA GLY A 13 0.37 10.99 5.14
C GLY A 13 -1.06 11.42 5.52
N ILE A 14 -1.44 11.32 6.80
CA ILE A 14 -2.73 11.84 7.30
C ILE A 14 -2.76 13.36 7.25
N ALA A 15 -1.67 14.05 7.60
CA ALA A 15 -1.58 15.51 7.46
C ALA A 15 -1.76 15.94 6.01
N HIS A 16 -1.14 15.21 5.07
CA HIS A 16 -1.36 15.41 3.65
C HIS A 16 -2.84 15.30 3.27
N ILE A 17 -3.54 14.22 3.67
CA ILE A 17 -4.98 14.03 3.42
C ILE A 17 -5.81 15.24 3.92
N ARG A 18 -5.47 15.78 5.10
CA ARG A 18 -6.17 16.95 5.67
C ARG A 18 -5.93 18.25 4.89
N ASN A 19 -4.79 18.36 4.22
CA ASN A 19 -4.35 19.57 3.55
C ASN A 19 -4.70 19.55 2.06
N SER A 20 -4.82 18.37 1.43
CA SER A 20 -5.06 18.20 -0.01
C SER A 20 -6.53 18.23 -0.42
N VAL A 21 -7.40 18.79 0.43
CA VAL A 21 -8.84 18.95 0.17
C VAL A 21 -9.24 20.41 -0.05
N ASP A 22 -10.33 20.61 -0.80
CA ASP A 22 -11.04 21.86 -0.96
C ASP A 22 -12.12 21.98 0.13
N ARG A 23 -11.82 22.71 1.21
CA ARG A 23 -12.77 22.95 2.32
C ARG A 23 -13.99 23.78 1.89
N GLN A 24 -13.92 24.54 0.80
CA GLN A 24 -15.08 25.27 0.27
C GLN A 24 -16.05 24.35 -0.49
N ARG A 25 -15.68 23.08 -0.71
CA ARG A 25 -16.48 22.07 -1.40
C ARG A 25 -16.61 20.81 -0.56
N ASP A 26 -16.97 20.96 0.71
CA ASP A 26 -17.17 19.85 1.64
C ASP A 26 -15.96 18.90 1.67
N CYS A 27 -14.76 19.47 1.78
CA CYS A 27 -13.49 18.75 1.79
C CYS A 27 -13.30 17.80 0.60
N ARG A 28 -13.78 18.18 -0.60
CA ARG A 28 -13.50 17.44 -1.84
C ARG A 28 -11.99 17.38 -2.09
N PRO A 29 -11.39 16.19 -2.32
CA PRO A 29 -9.98 16.09 -2.64
C PRO A 29 -9.62 16.82 -3.94
N TYR A 30 -8.42 17.38 -4.01
CA TYR A 30 -7.77 17.66 -5.30
C TYR A 30 -7.09 16.38 -5.78
N PHE A 31 -7.37 15.94 -7.01
CA PHE A 31 -6.75 14.72 -7.53
C PHE A 31 -5.31 14.94 -8.03
N ARG A 32 -5.07 15.95 -8.87
CA ARG A 32 -3.80 16.11 -9.60
C ARG A 32 -3.03 17.34 -9.15
N PHE A 33 -1.71 17.22 -9.05
CA PHE A 33 -0.81 18.31 -8.68
C PHE A 33 0.27 18.53 -9.75
N ASN A 34 0.53 19.80 -10.07
CA ASN A 34 1.73 20.25 -10.77
C ASN A 34 2.59 21.03 -9.79
N LEU A 35 3.74 20.46 -9.42
CA LEU A 35 4.68 21.06 -8.47
C LEU A 35 5.96 21.58 -9.13
N LYS A 36 6.17 21.29 -10.42
CA LYS A 36 7.45 21.53 -11.11
C LYS A 36 7.44 22.76 -12.00
N GLU A 37 6.34 22.97 -12.74
CA GLU A 37 6.27 24.01 -13.77
C GLU A 37 5.38 25.16 -13.29
N PRO A 38 5.89 26.38 -13.09
CA PRO A 38 5.06 27.51 -12.71
C PRO A 38 4.08 27.90 -13.85
N PRO A 39 2.83 28.29 -13.55
CA PRO A 39 2.27 28.32 -12.20
C PRO A 39 2.03 26.90 -11.66
N VAL A 40 2.41 26.66 -10.41
CA VAL A 40 2.12 25.39 -9.72
C VAL A 40 0.64 25.34 -9.35
N TRP A 41 0.04 24.15 -9.27
CA TRP A 41 -1.40 24.04 -9.00
C TRP A 41 -1.80 22.68 -8.46
N ALA A 42 -2.97 22.66 -7.81
CA ALA A 42 -3.76 21.47 -7.50
C ALA A 42 -5.08 21.54 -8.27
N GLN A 43 -5.57 20.43 -8.83
CA GLN A 43 -6.70 20.40 -9.76
C GLN A 43 -7.74 19.34 -9.39
N HIS A 44 -9.01 19.71 -9.51
CA HIS A 44 -10.15 18.81 -9.46
C HIS A 44 -10.30 18.01 -10.76
N GLU A 45 -10.50 16.69 -10.65
CA GLU A 45 -10.79 15.78 -11.77
C GLU A 45 -11.95 14.83 -11.44
N GLY A 46 -12.39 14.04 -12.45
CA GLY A 46 -13.42 13.01 -12.25
C GLY A 46 -13.08 12.04 -11.10
N ALA A 47 -11.79 11.75 -10.92
CA ALA A 47 -11.31 10.85 -9.88
C ALA A 47 -11.35 11.43 -8.45
N ASP A 48 -11.72 12.70 -8.24
CA ASP A 48 -11.87 13.25 -6.87
C ASP A 48 -12.86 12.42 -6.05
N THR A 49 -14.04 12.14 -6.64
CA THR A 49 -15.15 11.43 -6.03
C THR A 49 -15.71 10.41 -7.02
N PRO A 50 -15.93 9.14 -6.64
CA PRO A 50 -15.73 8.56 -5.31
C PRO A 50 -14.31 8.04 -5.09
N HIS A 51 -13.45 8.05 -6.11
CA HIS A 51 -12.17 7.33 -6.08
C HIS A 51 -11.20 7.84 -4.98
N THR A 52 -10.80 9.12 -5.00
CA THR A 52 -9.88 9.65 -3.98
C THR A 52 -10.55 9.75 -2.61
N VAL A 53 -11.82 10.13 -2.53
CA VAL A 53 -12.59 10.13 -1.26
C VAL A 53 -12.57 8.75 -0.60
N GLY A 54 -12.87 7.69 -1.36
CA GLY A 54 -12.84 6.31 -0.87
C GLY A 54 -11.45 5.87 -0.42
N ARG A 55 -10.40 6.23 -1.18
CA ARG A 55 -8.99 5.98 -0.81
C ARG A 55 -8.61 6.67 0.49
N PHE A 56 -9.01 7.93 0.69
CA PHE A 56 -8.72 8.68 1.90
C PHE A 56 -9.43 8.09 3.12
N LEU A 57 -10.73 7.83 3.01
CA LEU A 57 -11.48 7.18 4.10
C LEU A 57 -10.88 5.82 4.47
N HIS A 58 -10.56 4.99 3.47
CA HIS A 58 -9.93 3.69 3.71
C HIS A 58 -8.56 3.82 4.39
N ALA A 59 -7.72 4.77 3.96
CA ALA A 59 -6.41 5.02 4.57
C ALA A 59 -6.53 5.46 6.03
N LEU A 60 -7.48 6.35 6.34
CA LEU A 60 -7.75 6.77 7.72
C LEU A 60 -8.19 5.59 8.60
N ASP A 61 -9.02 4.70 8.07
CA ASP A 61 -9.45 3.48 8.75
C ASP A 61 -8.29 2.53 9.06
N VAL A 62 -7.57 2.08 8.04
CA VAL A 62 -6.49 1.10 8.23
C VAL A 62 -5.31 1.63 9.05
N CYS A 63 -5.13 2.95 9.12
CA CYS A 63 -4.10 3.59 9.95
C CYS A 63 -4.55 3.92 11.38
N THR A 64 -5.80 3.65 11.76
CA THR A 64 -6.33 3.97 13.10
C THR A 64 -5.54 3.27 14.21
N GLU A 65 -5.11 2.01 14.02
CA GLU A 65 -4.27 1.32 15.02
C GLU A 65 -2.89 1.99 15.19
N THR A 66 -2.38 2.64 14.14
CA THR A 66 -1.04 3.24 14.14
C THR A 66 -1.02 4.60 14.82
N THR A 67 -2.02 5.45 14.54
CA THR A 67 -2.03 6.86 14.98
C THR A 67 -3.36 7.36 15.56
N GLY A 68 -4.43 6.56 15.51
CA GLY A 68 -5.80 7.04 15.70
C GLY A 68 -6.32 7.82 14.49
N LEU A 69 -7.61 8.15 14.53
CA LEU A 69 -8.24 9.05 13.58
C LEU A 69 -7.75 10.50 13.77
N PRO A 70 -7.73 11.31 12.69
CA PRO A 70 -7.41 12.73 12.80
C PRO A 70 -8.48 13.47 13.61
N ASP A 71 -8.05 14.39 14.46
CA ASP A 71 -8.92 15.37 15.12
C ASP A 71 -9.30 16.48 14.12
N ASP A 72 -10.14 16.14 13.14
CA ASP A 72 -10.59 17.01 12.06
C ASP A 72 -12.02 16.63 11.64
N ALA A 73 -12.99 17.04 12.45
CA ALA A 73 -14.40 16.70 12.24
C ALA A 73 -14.96 17.24 10.92
N GLU A 74 -14.46 18.38 10.43
CA GLU A 74 -14.84 18.95 9.15
C GLU A 74 -14.41 18.04 8.00
N LEU A 75 -13.16 17.55 8.00
CA LEU A 75 -12.67 16.59 7.02
C LEU A 75 -13.52 15.32 6.98
N LEU A 76 -13.73 14.69 8.14
CA LEU A 76 -14.47 13.42 8.20
C LEU A 76 -15.91 13.59 7.72
N LYS A 77 -16.57 14.70 8.10
CA LYS A 77 -17.90 15.04 7.61
C LYS A 77 -17.91 15.29 6.10
N GLY A 78 -16.96 16.06 5.58
CA GLY A 78 -16.88 16.40 4.17
C GLY A 78 -16.66 15.16 3.29
N LEU A 79 -15.69 14.32 3.63
CA LEU A 79 -15.43 13.06 2.90
C LEU A 79 -16.66 12.14 2.93
N ARG A 80 -17.38 12.05 4.07
CA ARG A 80 -18.66 11.32 4.16
C ARG A 80 -19.71 11.89 3.21
N THR A 81 -19.91 13.20 3.23
CA THR A 81 -20.88 13.89 2.36
C THR A 81 -20.58 13.61 0.89
N GLN A 82 -19.32 13.74 0.47
CA GLN A 82 -18.90 13.46 -0.90
C GLN A 82 -19.14 12.00 -1.30
N LEU A 83 -18.78 11.03 -0.43
CA LEU A 83 -18.97 9.62 -0.74
C LEU A 83 -20.45 9.26 -0.84
N PHE A 84 -21.29 9.70 0.11
CA PHE A 84 -22.72 9.41 0.07
C PHE A 84 -23.40 10.04 -1.15
N ALA A 85 -23.06 11.28 -1.52
CA ALA A 85 -23.58 11.91 -2.73
C ALA A 85 -23.32 11.07 -3.99
N SER A 86 -22.16 10.38 -4.07
CA SER A 86 -21.85 9.49 -5.19
C SER A 86 -22.78 8.27 -5.30
N CYS A 87 -23.42 7.86 -4.20
CA CYS A 87 -24.29 6.68 -4.13
C CYS A 87 -25.80 6.99 -4.29
N GLU A 88 -26.20 8.25 -4.40
CA GLU A 88 -27.61 8.66 -4.31
C GLU A 88 -28.45 8.38 -5.56
N ARG A 89 -27.84 7.90 -6.66
CA ARG A 89 -28.55 7.64 -7.93
C ARG A 89 -29.52 6.46 -7.88
N GLY A 90 -29.45 5.62 -6.85
CA GLY A 90 -30.42 4.55 -6.60
C GLY A 90 -30.26 3.29 -7.45
N ASP A 91 -29.30 3.25 -8.37
CA ASP A 91 -28.90 2.04 -9.13
C ASP A 91 -27.83 1.20 -8.40
N GLY A 92 -27.44 1.63 -7.19
CA GLY A 92 -26.47 0.99 -6.31
C GLY A 92 -25.01 1.31 -6.63
N PHE A 93 -24.68 1.86 -7.80
CA PHE A 93 -23.30 2.22 -8.13
C PHE A 93 -22.90 3.56 -7.51
N ALA A 94 -21.61 3.74 -7.27
CA ALA A 94 -21.02 5.03 -6.92
C ALA A 94 -20.60 5.77 -8.20
N TRP A 95 -21.07 7.00 -8.37
CA TRP A 95 -20.93 7.79 -9.60
C TRP A 95 -19.96 8.96 -9.42
N ASP A 96 -19.13 9.18 -10.45
CA ASP A 96 -18.33 10.39 -10.58
C ASP A 96 -19.24 11.56 -10.96
N ASP A 97 -19.13 12.66 -10.23
CA ASP A 97 -19.94 13.87 -10.41
C ASP A 97 -19.23 14.97 -11.23
N ILE A 98 -17.93 14.80 -11.52
CA ILE A 98 -17.19 15.63 -12.46
C ILE A 98 -17.16 14.95 -13.83
N GLY A 99 -17.90 15.53 -14.77
CA GLY A 99 -18.05 15.06 -16.15
C GLY A 99 -19.46 15.36 -16.66
N ASP A 100 -19.60 15.59 -17.96
CA ASP A 100 -20.91 15.74 -18.60
C ASP A 100 -21.00 14.78 -19.82
N PRO A 101 -21.77 13.68 -19.72
CA PRO A 101 -22.56 13.25 -18.57
C PRO A 101 -21.70 12.65 -17.44
N PRO A 102 -22.21 12.56 -16.20
CA PRO A 102 -21.59 11.81 -15.10
C PRO A 102 -21.56 10.30 -15.40
N LEU A 103 -20.56 9.60 -14.84
CA LEU A 103 -20.22 8.21 -15.16
C LEU A 103 -19.88 7.40 -13.90
N ALA A 104 -20.31 6.14 -13.83
CA ALA A 104 -19.85 5.19 -12.81
C ALA A 104 -18.75 4.31 -13.40
N TYR A 105 -17.50 4.55 -13.00
CA TYR A 105 -16.37 3.74 -13.44
C TYR A 105 -16.26 2.48 -12.59
N MET A 106 -16.20 1.31 -13.25
CA MET A 106 -16.07 0.03 -12.54
C MET A 106 -14.77 -0.09 -11.77
N HIS A 107 -13.76 0.70 -12.16
CA HIS A 107 -12.53 0.86 -11.39
C HIS A 107 -12.80 1.45 -10.01
N HIS A 108 -13.60 2.54 -9.93
CA HIS A 108 -13.78 3.35 -8.73
C HIS A 108 -14.66 2.67 -7.67
N GLN A 109 -15.42 1.63 -8.06
CA GLN A 109 -16.35 0.95 -7.15
C GLN A 109 -15.64 0.25 -5.99
N ARG A 110 -14.39 -0.21 -6.21
CA ARG A 110 -13.54 -0.76 -5.13
C ARG A 110 -13.30 0.31 -4.06
N GLU A 111 -12.87 1.50 -4.47
CA GLU A 111 -12.56 2.58 -3.55
C GLU A 111 -13.81 3.07 -2.81
N ALA A 112 -14.94 3.17 -3.51
CA ALA A 112 -16.22 3.50 -2.88
C ALA A 112 -16.60 2.47 -1.79
N LEU A 113 -16.51 1.17 -2.11
CA LEU A 113 -16.83 0.11 -1.14
C LEU A 113 -15.93 0.16 0.10
N LEU A 114 -14.63 0.35 -0.07
CA LEU A 114 -13.68 0.49 1.04
C LEU A 114 -13.95 1.75 1.88
N GLY A 115 -14.34 2.86 1.23
CA GLY A 115 -14.75 4.08 1.94
C GLY A 115 -16.03 3.90 2.75
N LEU A 116 -17.02 3.16 2.24
CA LEU A 116 -18.26 2.86 2.96
C LEU A 116 -17.99 1.94 4.16
N ILE A 117 -17.10 0.96 4.02
CA ILE A 117 -16.64 0.11 5.13
C ILE A 117 -15.94 0.96 6.20
N ALA A 118 -15.06 1.88 5.79
CA ALA A 118 -14.37 2.79 6.71
C ALA A 118 -15.36 3.64 7.53
N LEU A 119 -16.36 4.23 6.87
CA LEU A 119 -17.40 5.00 7.57
C LEU A 119 -18.17 4.14 8.59
N TRP A 120 -18.48 2.88 8.24
CA TRP A 120 -19.08 1.95 9.21
C TRP A 120 -18.15 1.70 10.41
N HIS A 121 -16.85 1.50 10.19
CA HIS A 121 -15.90 1.32 11.29
C HIS A 121 -15.77 2.55 12.20
N PHE A 122 -15.91 3.77 11.65
CA PHE A 122 -15.79 5.00 12.42
C PHE A 122 -16.93 5.18 13.44
N ASP A 123 -18.18 5.01 13.00
CA ASP A 123 -19.34 5.34 13.84
C ASP A 123 -20.59 4.48 13.59
N GLN A 124 -20.44 3.35 12.89
CA GLN A 124 -21.54 2.42 12.59
C GLN A 124 -22.71 3.09 11.85
N ASP A 125 -22.43 4.04 10.96
CA ASP A 125 -23.45 4.75 10.19
C ASP A 125 -24.32 3.79 9.35
N PRO A 126 -25.64 3.71 9.59
CA PRO A 126 -26.53 2.80 8.86
C PRO A 126 -26.61 3.11 7.37
N HIS A 127 -26.37 4.37 6.94
CA HIS A 127 -26.30 4.70 5.52
C HIS A 127 -25.09 4.05 4.85
N ALA A 128 -23.94 3.98 5.53
CA ALA A 128 -22.75 3.34 5.00
C ALA A 128 -22.98 1.83 4.78
N LYS A 129 -23.59 1.14 5.76
CA LYS A 129 -23.98 -0.27 5.63
C LYS A 129 -24.96 -0.48 4.48
N ARG A 130 -25.99 0.37 4.36
CA ARG A 130 -26.98 0.29 3.29
C ARG A 130 -26.33 0.45 1.91
N TYR A 131 -25.57 1.53 1.70
CA TYR A 131 -24.92 1.78 0.40
C TYR A 131 -23.89 0.71 0.05
N ALA A 132 -23.16 0.16 1.03
CA ALA A 132 -22.23 -0.94 0.77
C ALA A 132 -22.98 -2.19 0.28
N GLY A 133 -24.11 -2.52 0.91
CA GLY A 133 -24.97 -3.63 0.49
C GLY A 133 -25.60 -3.42 -0.88
N GLU A 134 -26.09 -2.22 -1.17
CA GLU A 134 -26.64 -1.84 -2.49
C GLU A 134 -25.56 -1.94 -3.58
N LEU A 135 -24.33 -1.46 -3.30
CA LEU A 135 -23.21 -1.53 -4.23
C LEU A 135 -22.79 -2.97 -4.55
N VAL A 136 -22.64 -3.83 -3.54
CA VAL A 136 -22.31 -5.25 -3.78
C VAL A 136 -23.43 -5.96 -4.54
N THR A 137 -24.69 -5.62 -4.27
CA THR A 137 -25.84 -6.12 -5.03
C THR A 137 -25.78 -5.70 -6.49
N ALA A 138 -25.48 -4.43 -6.77
CA ALA A 138 -25.36 -3.91 -8.13
C ALA A 138 -24.18 -4.54 -8.88
N MET A 139 -23.03 -4.70 -8.22
CA MET A 139 -21.86 -5.40 -8.78
C MET A 139 -22.20 -6.85 -9.13
N GLU A 140 -22.89 -7.58 -8.25
CA GLU A 140 -23.32 -8.96 -8.50
C GLU A 140 -24.27 -9.05 -9.70
N GLN A 141 -25.31 -8.22 -9.74
CA GLN A 141 -26.32 -8.20 -10.81
C GLN A 141 -25.72 -7.81 -12.17
N ALA A 142 -24.77 -6.87 -12.19
CA ALA A 142 -24.07 -6.47 -13.41
C ALA A 142 -23.06 -7.51 -13.90
N THR A 143 -22.57 -8.40 -13.03
CA THR A 143 -21.54 -9.37 -13.38
C THR A 143 -22.09 -10.43 -14.33
N ARG A 144 -21.57 -10.44 -15.55
CA ARG A 144 -21.87 -11.45 -16.58
C ARG A 144 -21.50 -12.86 -16.12
N VAL A 145 -22.03 -13.87 -16.80
CA VAL A 145 -21.63 -15.28 -16.63
C VAL A 145 -20.11 -15.47 -16.81
N SER A 146 -19.47 -14.65 -17.65
CA SER A 146 -18.01 -14.62 -17.83
C SER A 146 -17.22 -14.19 -16.59
N GLY A 147 -17.86 -13.67 -15.54
CA GLY A 147 -17.19 -13.11 -14.37
C GLY A 147 -16.59 -11.73 -14.59
N THR A 148 -17.17 -10.96 -15.51
CA THR A 148 -16.76 -9.58 -15.83
C THR A 148 -17.97 -8.65 -15.98
N TYR A 149 -17.73 -7.34 -16.01
CA TYR A 149 -18.78 -6.35 -16.21
C TYR A 149 -19.14 -6.17 -17.69
N PRO A 150 -20.28 -5.51 -18.00
CA PRO A 150 -20.66 -5.31 -19.38
C PRO A 150 -19.82 -4.28 -20.15
N GLY A 151 -19.24 -3.32 -19.43
CA GLY A 151 -18.31 -2.32 -19.93
C GLY A 151 -17.44 -1.75 -18.81
N ARG A 152 -16.51 -0.85 -19.13
CA ARG A 152 -15.62 -0.23 -18.13
C ARG A 152 -16.32 0.80 -17.27
N ARG A 153 -17.37 1.42 -17.80
CA ARG A 153 -18.14 2.45 -17.12
C ARG A 153 -19.61 2.38 -17.52
N LEU A 154 -20.46 2.79 -16.60
CA LEU A 154 -21.89 2.94 -16.81
C LEU A 154 -22.19 4.44 -16.96
N GLY A 155 -22.95 4.81 -17.99
CA GLY A 155 -23.47 6.16 -18.20
C GLY A 155 -24.99 6.15 -18.31
N PRO A 156 -25.63 7.33 -18.51
CA PRO A 156 -27.08 7.43 -18.63
C PRO A 156 -27.68 6.57 -19.74
N GLU A 157 -26.95 6.40 -20.84
CA GLU A 157 -27.34 5.58 -22.00
C GLU A 157 -26.96 4.10 -21.86
N GLY A 158 -26.50 3.68 -20.67
CA GLY A 158 -26.07 2.31 -20.38
C GLY A 158 -24.55 2.12 -20.42
N TRP A 159 -24.13 0.87 -20.59
CA TRP A 159 -22.73 0.45 -20.50
C TRP A 159 -21.89 0.98 -21.66
N GLN A 160 -20.77 1.61 -21.33
CA GLN A 160 -19.85 2.21 -22.28
C GLN A 160 -18.46 1.58 -22.18
N GLU A 161 -17.76 1.63 -23.32
CA GLU A 161 -16.46 1.01 -23.55
C GLU A 161 -16.48 -0.51 -23.37
N PRO A 162 -15.80 -1.28 -24.25
CA PRO A 162 -15.69 -2.72 -24.08
C PRO A 162 -15.13 -3.07 -22.70
N ASP A 163 -15.53 -4.25 -22.21
CA ASP A 163 -15.13 -4.81 -20.92
C ASP A 163 -13.67 -4.50 -20.55
N GLY A 164 -13.49 -4.10 -19.30
CA GLY A 164 -12.19 -3.74 -18.76
C GLY A 164 -11.19 -4.89 -18.85
N ARG A 165 -9.90 -4.58 -18.69
CA ARG A 165 -8.95 -5.66 -18.36
C ARG A 165 -9.44 -6.23 -17.00
N PRO A 166 -9.61 -7.55 -16.82
CA PRO A 166 -10.17 -8.08 -15.58
C PRO A 166 -9.43 -7.62 -14.33
N THR A 167 -8.10 -7.53 -14.39
CA THR A 167 -7.24 -6.96 -13.34
C THR A 167 -7.59 -5.50 -13.01
N SER A 168 -8.01 -4.70 -14.00
CA SER A 168 -8.33 -3.28 -13.81
C SER A 168 -9.73 -3.00 -13.24
N THR A 169 -10.56 -4.03 -13.10
CA THR A 169 -11.94 -3.89 -12.62
C THR A 169 -12.21 -4.95 -11.55
N VAL A 170 -12.62 -6.14 -11.97
CA VAL A 170 -13.05 -7.24 -11.09
C VAL A 170 -11.92 -7.77 -10.19
N GLY A 171 -10.68 -7.86 -10.68
CA GLY A 171 -9.55 -8.41 -9.95
C GLY A 171 -9.16 -7.59 -8.72
N ARG A 172 -9.07 -6.26 -8.87
CA ARG A 172 -8.79 -5.38 -7.73
C ARG A 172 -9.94 -5.28 -6.72
N ALA A 173 -11.17 -5.62 -7.12
CA ALA A 173 -12.33 -5.55 -6.23
C ALA A 173 -12.38 -6.68 -5.20
N ILE A 174 -11.62 -7.77 -5.40
CA ILE A 174 -11.63 -8.98 -4.57
C ILE A 174 -11.43 -8.65 -3.07
N SER A 175 -10.36 -7.94 -2.70
CA SER A 175 -10.07 -7.59 -1.30
C SER A 175 -11.15 -6.72 -0.64
N ALA A 176 -11.76 -5.80 -1.41
CA ALA A 176 -12.86 -4.98 -0.92
C ALA A 176 -14.12 -5.82 -0.65
N LEU A 177 -14.42 -6.80 -1.50
CA LEU A 177 -15.52 -7.75 -1.32
C LEU A 177 -15.30 -8.71 -0.14
N LEU A 178 -14.06 -9.15 0.08
CA LEU A 178 -13.68 -9.91 1.28
C LEU A 178 -13.88 -9.07 2.55
N SER A 179 -13.45 -7.81 2.51
CA SER A 179 -13.63 -6.86 3.61
C SER A 179 -15.11 -6.59 3.88
N PHE A 180 -15.94 -6.45 2.84
CA PHE A 180 -17.39 -6.35 2.97
C PHE A 180 -17.99 -7.56 3.71
N THR A 181 -17.65 -8.77 3.26
CA THR A 181 -18.14 -10.02 3.87
C THR A 181 -17.79 -10.08 5.36
N ARG A 182 -16.53 -9.81 5.68
CA ARG A 182 -16.01 -9.82 7.06
C ARG A 182 -16.64 -8.74 7.95
N THR A 183 -16.98 -7.58 7.39
CA THR A 183 -17.53 -6.44 8.14
C THR A 183 -19.03 -6.58 8.41
N PHE A 184 -19.78 -7.06 7.43
CA PHE A 184 -21.24 -7.07 7.47
C PHE A 184 -21.86 -8.46 7.62
N ASP A 185 -21.03 -9.51 7.69
CA ASP A 185 -21.45 -10.91 7.74
C ASP A 185 -22.38 -11.29 6.58
N ASP A 186 -22.01 -10.83 5.37
CA ASP A 186 -22.80 -11.01 4.16
C ASP A 186 -22.03 -11.83 3.12
N PRO A 187 -22.44 -13.08 2.82
CA PRO A 187 -21.68 -14.02 2.01
C PRO A 187 -21.54 -13.61 0.54
N ARG A 188 -22.37 -12.69 0.05
CA ARG A 188 -22.36 -12.26 -1.35
C ARG A 188 -21.01 -11.68 -1.78
N GLY A 189 -20.32 -11.00 -0.85
CA GLY A 189 -18.97 -10.49 -1.13
C GLY A 189 -17.99 -11.62 -1.45
N LEU A 190 -17.95 -12.67 -0.63
CA LEU A 190 -17.06 -13.82 -0.85
C LEU A 190 -17.41 -14.57 -2.13
N GLU A 191 -18.70 -14.84 -2.38
CA GLU A 191 -19.16 -15.52 -3.59
C GLU A 191 -18.76 -14.76 -4.87
N LEU A 192 -18.91 -13.44 -4.85
CA LEU A 192 -18.51 -12.59 -5.96
C LEU A 192 -16.98 -12.51 -6.11
N ALA A 193 -16.25 -12.44 -4.99
CA ALA A 193 -14.79 -12.46 -4.97
C ALA A 193 -14.23 -13.75 -5.61
N GLU A 194 -14.80 -14.91 -5.30
CA GLU A 194 -14.41 -16.19 -5.92
C GLU A 194 -14.72 -16.25 -7.41
N ARG A 195 -15.86 -15.68 -7.86
CA ARG A 195 -16.18 -15.55 -9.29
C ARG A 195 -15.16 -14.68 -10.02
N PHE A 196 -14.79 -13.54 -9.43
CA PHE A 196 -13.79 -12.63 -10.00
C PHE A 196 -12.40 -13.26 -10.03
N ALA A 197 -11.98 -13.93 -8.95
CA ALA A 197 -10.71 -14.64 -8.89
C ALA A 197 -10.60 -15.71 -9.98
N ARG A 198 -11.63 -16.54 -10.16
CA ARG A 198 -11.68 -17.56 -11.22
C ARG A 198 -11.50 -16.94 -12.60
N ARG A 199 -12.21 -15.85 -12.90
CA ARG A 199 -12.10 -15.18 -14.20
C ARG A 199 -10.70 -14.62 -14.43
N VAL A 200 -10.18 -13.87 -13.48
CA VAL A 200 -8.85 -13.26 -13.56
C VAL A 200 -7.77 -14.32 -13.77
N LEU A 201 -7.78 -15.39 -12.96
CA LEU A 201 -6.79 -16.47 -13.07
C LEU A 201 -6.87 -17.20 -14.42
N ALA A 202 -8.06 -17.34 -14.99
CA ALA A 202 -8.26 -18.04 -16.25
C ALA A 202 -7.76 -17.28 -17.47
N VAL A 203 -7.69 -15.95 -17.43
CA VAL A 203 -7.36 -15.16 -18.63
C VAL A 203 -6.15 -14.25 -18.48
N SER A 204 -5.86 -13.74 -17.29
CA SER A 204 -4.81 -12.73 -17.09
C SER A 204 -3.43 -13.34 -16.88
N PHE A 205 -3.32 -14.62 -16.55
CA PHE A 205 -2.05 -15.26 -16.22
C PHE A 205 -1.93 -16.65 -16.87
N ASP A 206 -0.77 -16.96 -17.46
CA ASP A 206 -0.47 -18.30 -17.96
C ASP A 206 -0.13 -19.28 -16.83
N GLU A 207 0.03 -20.57 -17.12
CA GLU A 207 0.32 -21.61 -16.11
C GLU A 207 1.57 -21.35 -15.25
N HIS A 208 2.54 -20.57 -15.74
CA HIS A 208 3.76 -20.20 -15.01
C HIS A 208 3.61 -18.93 -14.18
N GLY A 209 2.53 -18.16 -14.39
CA GLY A 209 2.28 -16.89 -13.68
C GLY A 209 2.68 -15.67 -14.49
N THR A 210 3.08 -15.83 -15.75
CA THR A 210 3.40 -14.73 -16.66
C THR A 210 2.13 -13.94 -17.00
N LEU A 211 2.27 -12.63 -17.15
CA LEU A 211 1.18 -11.75 -17.58
C LEU A 211 0.78 -12.04 -19.03
N THR A 212 -0.51 -12.25 -19.28
CA THR A 212 -1.06 -12.31 -20.65
C THR A 212 -1.48 -10.91 -21.12
N VAL A 213 -1.82 -10.77 -22.41
CA VAL A 213 -2.41 -9.53 -22.95
C VAL A 213 -3.70 -9.13 -22.21
N ALA A 214 -4.46 -10.09 -21.67
CA ALA A 214 -5.68 -9.82 -20.94
C ALA A 214 -5.44 -9.23 -19.54
N ALA A 215 -4.25 -9.41 -18.94
CA ALA A 215 -3.85 -8.70 -17.72
C ALA A 215 -3.78 -7.18 -17.93
N GLY A 216 -3.62 -6.73 -19.17
CA GLY A 216 -3.41 -5.32 -19.47
C GLY A 216 -2.00 -4.84 -19.13
N ALA A 217 -1.75 -3.56 -19.36
CA ALA A 217 -0.44 -2.95 -19.14
C ALA A 217 -0.33 -2.18 -17.82
N HIS A 218 -1.43 -1.86 -17.14
CA HIS A 218 -1.40 -1.07 -15.90
C HIS A 218 -1.03 -1.96 -14.71
N ILE A 219 0.25 -1.93 -14.30
CA ILE A 219 0.84 -2.84 -13.32
C ILE A 219 0.18 -2.71 -11.94
N HIS A 220 -0.18 -1.49 -11.51
CA HIS A 220 -0.91 -1.29 -10.24
C HIS A 220 -2.22 -2.10 -10.19
N SER A 221 -2.92 -2.24 -11.31
CA SER A 221 -4.11 -3.11 -11.34
C SER A 221 -3.79 -4.58 -11.08
N ILE A 222 -2.61 -5.02 -11.50
CA ILE A 222 -2.17 -6.40 -11.42
C ILE A 222 -1.61 -6.66 -10.02
N THR A 223 -0.80 -5.76 -9.45
CA THR A 223 -0.26 -5.89 -8.08
C THR A 223 -1.40 -6.00 -7.06
N GLY A 224 -2.39 -5.11 -7.10
CA GLY A 224 -3.53 -5.15 -6.18
C GLY A 224 -4.42 -6.39 -6.37
N THR A 225 -4.52 -6.89 -7.61
CA THR A 225 -5.19 -8.17 -7.89
C THR A 225 -4.44 -9.34 -7.24
N VAL A 226 -3.11 -9.39 -7.36
CA VAL A 226 -2.30 -10.47 -6.77
C VAL A 226 -2.37 -10.47 -5.25
N ALA A 227 -2.25 -9.30 -4.60
CA ALA A 227 -2.45 -9.17 -3.16
C ALA A 227 -3.83 -9.73 -2.73
N SER A 228 -4.88 -9.37 -3.47
CA SER A 228 -6.25 -9.85 -3.19
C SER A 228 -6.42 -11.36 -3.41
N LEU A 229 -5.68 -11.98 -4.34
CA LEU A 229 -5.72 -13.44 -4.54
C LEU A 229 -5.05 -14.19 -3.38
N VAL A 230 -3.96 -13.65 -2.83
CA VAL A 230 -3.32 -14.23 -1.63
C VAL A 230 -4.28 -14.14 -0.44
N GLU A 231 -4.92 -12.96 -0.23
CA GLU A 231 -5.91 -12.77 0.83
C GLU A 231 -7.07 -13.76 0.69
N LEU A 232 -7.64 -13.90 -0.51
CA LEU A 232 -8.72 -14.85 -0.79
C LEU A 232 -8.30 -16.27 -0.42
N GLY A 233 -7.10 -16.70 -0.85
CA GLY A 233 -6.57 -18.03 -0.54
C GLY A 233 -6.42 -18.28 0.97
N LEU A 234 -6.01 -17.27 1.73
CA LEU A 234 -5.95 -17.34 3.19
C LEU A 234 -7.34 -17.44 3.83
N VAL A 235 -8.27 -16.58 3.42
CA VAL A 235 -9.65 -16.54 3.95
C VAL A 235 -10.38 -17.85 3.68
N THR A 236 -10.21 -18.45 2.50
CA THR A 236 -10.90 -19.70 2.12
C THR A 236 -10.10 -20.96 2.45
N GLY A 237 -8.88 -20.84 3.00
CA GLY A 237 -7.97 -21.97 3.24
C GLY A 237 -7.52 -22.70 1.96
N GLN A 238 -7.63 -22.07 0.79
CA GLN A 238 -7.32 -22.68 -0.50
C GLN A 238 -5.83 -22.54 -0.83
N ARG A 239 -5.02 -23.50 -0.38
CA ARG A 239 -3.56 -23.45 -0.57
C ARG A 239 -3.12 -23.33 -2.03
N GLN A 240 -3.81 -24.00 -2.96
CA GLN A 240 -3.52 -23.91 -4.40
C GLN A 240 -3.67 -22.47 -4.93
N LEU A 241 -4.63 -21.71 -4.42
CA LEU A 241 -4.81 -20.31 -4.78
C LEU A 241 -3.64 -19.45 -4.29
N ILE A 242 -3.16 -19.70 -3.07
CA ILE A 242 -1.97 -19.03 -2.52
C ILE A 242 -0.73 -19.35 -3.36
N GLU A 243 -0.52 -20.62 -3.70
CA GLU A 243 0.61 -21.06 -4.53
C GLU A 243 0.55 -20.44 -5.93
N ARG A 244 -0.66 -20.31 -6.48
CA ARG A 244 -0.90 -19.65 -7.77
C ARG A 244 -0.61 -18.16 -7.72
N ALA A 245 -1.09 -17.46 -6.70
CA ALA A 245 -0.81 -16.03 -6.48
C ALA A 245 0.69 -15.78 -6.28
N ARG A 246 1.37 -16.67 -5.53
CA ARG A 246 2.82 -16.64 -5.34
C ARG A 246 3.58 -16.76 -6.67
N ALA A 247 3.20 -17.72 -7.53
CA ALA A 247 3.83 -17.86 -8.84
C ALA A 247 3.68 -16.59 -9.70
N ILE A 248 2.52 -15.93 -9.65
CA ILE A 248 2.29 -14.66 -10.35
C ILE A 248 3.13 -13.53 -9.75
N TYR A 249 3.27 -13.47 -8.42
CA TYR A 249 4.17 -12.52 -7.75
C TYR A 249 5.60 -12.70 -8.25
N ASP A 250 6.13 -13.93 -8.18
CA ASP A 250 7.53 -14.25 -8.50
C ASP A 250 7.86 -14.07 -9.99
N VAL A 251 6.96 -14.49 -10.87
CA VAL A 251 7.23 -14.55 -12.33
C VAL A 251 6.62 -13.36 -13.06
N GLY A 252 5.38 -13.00 -12.75
CA GLY A 252 4.62 -11.98 -13.46
C GLY A 252 4.92 -10.55 -13.02
N LEU A 253 5.26 -10.33 -11.74
CA LEU A 253 5.43 -8.98 -11.19
C LEU A 253 6.89 -8.56 -11.00
N LEU A 254 7.77 -9.48 -10.57
CA LEU A 254 9.19 -9.14 -10.34
C LEU A 254 9.92 -8.52 -11.55
N PRO A 255 9.63 -8.84 -12.82
CA PRO A 255 10.24 -8.15 -13.97
C PRO A 255 10.00 -6.63 -14.01
N TYR A 256 8.99 -6.14 -13.29
CA TYR A 256 8.63 -4.72 -13.20
C TYR A 256 9.11 -4.07 -11.88
N CYS A 257 9.75 -4.82 -10.99
CA CYS A 257 10.22 -4.40 -9.68
C CYS A 257 11.74 -4.45 -9.59
N THR A 258 12.37 -3.39 -9.09
CA THR A 258 13.81 -3.39 -8.77
C THR A 258 14.06 -4.01 -7.40
N ARG A 259 15.34 -4.25 -7.05
CA ARG A 259 15.71 -4.71 -5.70
C ARG A 259 15.47 -3.63 -4.64
N THR A 260 15.42 -2.36 -5.02
CA THR A 260 15.04 -1.28 -4.10
C THR A 260 13.54 -1.21 -3.83
N GLY A 261 12.72 -1.91 -4.62
CA GLY A 261 11.27 -1.86 -4.51
C GLY A 261 10.61 -0.77 -5.36
N TRP A 262 11.35 -0.13 -6.26
CA TRP A 262 10.75 0.68 -7.32
C TRP A 262 9.98 -0.24 -8.26
N VAL A 263 8.71 0.06 -8.47
CA VAL A 263 7.84 -0.72 -9.36
C VAL A 263 7.29 0.18 -10.43
N LYS A 264 7.44 -0.24 -11.69
CA LYS A 264 6.91 0.50 -12.84
C LYS A 264 5.38 0.54 -12.81
N GLU A 265 4.78 1.69 -13.11
CA GLU A 265 3.32 1.87 -13.18
C GLU A 265 2.69 1.07 -14.34
N SER A 266 3.40 0.99 -15.47
CA SER A 266 2.89 0.40 -16.70
C SER A 266 3.92 -0.46 -17.39
N ALA A 267 3.48 -1.57 -18.00
CA ALA A 267 4.31 -2.49 -18.79
C ALA A 267 4.81 -1.88 -20.11
N ASN A 268 4.51 -0.60 -20.37
CA ASN A 268 4.92 0.10 -21.59
C ASN A 268 6.41 0.50 -21.56
N SER A 269 6.89 1.07 -22.67
CA SER A 269 8.27 1.58 -22.80
C SER A 269 8.46 2.99 -22.23
N THR A 270 7.45 3.59 -21.59
CA THR A 270 7.55 4.94 -21.03
C THR A 270 8.64 4.97 -19.96
N TYR A 271 9.51 5.97 -20.07
CA TYR A 271 10.61 6.20 -19.14
C TYR A 271 10.08 6.76 -17.80
N GLY A 272 10.76 6.42 -16.70
CA GLY A 272 10.73 7.23 -15.47
C GLY A 272 9.48 7.21 -14.60
N ARG A 273 8.52 6.32 -14.84
CA ARG A 273 7.25 6.32 -14.08
C ARG A 273 7.04 5.04 -13.27
N GLY A 274 7.56 5.05 -12.04
CA GLY A 274 7.17 4.11 -11.00
C GLY A 274 6.05 4.67 -10.13
N GLU A 275 5.29 3.80 -9.48
CA GLU A 275 4.10 4.17 -8.72
C GLU A 275 4.13 3.58 -7.32
N ALA A 276 4.01 4.43 -6.29
CA ALA A 276 4.00 4.01 -4.89
C ALA A 276 2.88 2.98 -4.57
N ASN A 277 1.75 3.04 -5.30
CA ASN A 277 0.66 2.07 -5.18
C ASN A 277 1.11 0.65 -5.50
N CYS A 278 1.86 0.46 -6.60
CA CYS A 278 2.42 -0.84 -6.96
C CYS A 278 3.29 -1.40 -5.84
N THR A 279 4.19 -0.56 -5.28
CA THR A 279 5.07 -0.96 -4.18
C THR A 279 4.27 -1.32 -2.93
N ALA A 280 3.23 -0.54 -2.60
CA ALA A 280 2.37 -0.79 -1.46
C ALA A 280 1.60 -2.13 -1.59
N ASP A 281 1.04 -2.42 -2.76
CA ASP A 281 0.36 -3.68 -3.04
C ASP A 281 1.32 -4.88 -2.94
N LEU A 282 2.56 -4.74 -3.42
CA LEU A 282 3.57 -5.81 -3.29
C LEU A 282 3.97 -6.04 -1.83
N ILE A 283 4.08 -4.99 -1.02
CA ILE A 283 4.33 -5.10 0.42
C ILE A 283 3.19 -5.88 1.09
N GLU A 284 1.93 -5.57 0.75
CA GLU A 284 0.77 -6.28 1.26
C GLU A 284 0.78 -7.75 0.83
N ALA A 285 0.97 -8.03 -0.46
CA ALA A 285 1.07 -9.40 -0.97
C ALA A 285 2.18 -10.19 -0.27
N ALA A 286 3.35 -9.58 -0.08
CA ALA A 286 4.49 -10.21 0.58
C ALA A 286 4.22 -10.48 2.08
N CYS A 287 3.54 -9.58 2.78
CA CYS A 287 3.10 -9.81 4.17
C CYS A 287 2.10 -10.98 4.27
N LEU A 288 1.15 -11.06 3.33
CA LEU A 288 0.16 -12.14 3.27
C LEU A 288 0.82 -13.49 2.94
N LEU A 289 1.76 -13.53 1.99
CA LEU A 289 2.53 -14.73 1.67
C LEU A 289 3.40 -15.18 2.85
N GLY A 290 4.02 -14.24 3.57
CA GLY A 290 4.73 -14.50 4.82
C GLY A 290 3.83 -15.17 5.86
N SER A 291 2.61 -14.64 6.01
CA SER A 291 1.58 -15.20 6.92
C SER A 291 1.05 -16.56 6.48
N ALA A 292 1.08 -16.86 5.18
CA ALA A 292 0.74 -18.17 4.63
C ALA A 292 1.83 -19.26 4.86
N GLY A 293 2.91 -18.92 5.57
CA GLY A 293 4.03 -19.81 5.87
C GLY A 293 5.21 -19.69 4.91
N TYR A 294 5.17 -18.78 3.93
CA TYR A 294 6.32 -18.47 3.08
C TYR A 294 7.14 -17.34 3.71
N TYR A 295 7.73 -17.59 4.87
CA TYR A 295 8.33 -16.55 5.72
C TYR A 295 9.40 -15.68 5.05
N GLY A 296 10.02 -16.15 3.97
CA GLY A 296 10.96 -15.36 3.16
C GLY A 296 10.37 -14.07 2.60
N TYR A 297 9.06 -14.01 2.32
CA TYR A 297 8.41 -12.80 1.79
C TYR A 297 8.32 -11.67 2.82
N PHE A 298 8.50 -11.92 4.11
CA PHE A 298 8.65 -10.83 5.07
C PHE A 298 9.91 -9.99 4.81
N GLU A 299 10.95 -10.58 4.20
CA GLU A 299 12.10 -9.79 3.74
C GLU A 299 11.74 -8.87 2.56
N ASP A 300 10.92 -9.34 1.62
CA ASP A 300 10.45 -8.52 0.52
C ASP A 300 9.61 -7.34 1.03
N ALA A 301 8.63 -7.62 1.89
CA ALA A 301 7.81 -6.58 2.51
C ALA A 301 8.69 -5.53 3.20
N GLU A 302 9.65 -5.96 4.02
CA GLU A 302 10.55 -5.06 4.73
C GLU A 302 11.45 -4.27 3.77
N ARG A 303 12.08 -4.92 2.79
CA ARG A 303 12.97 -4.28 1.82
C ARG A 303 12.22 -3.25 0.97
N LEU A 304 11.04 -3.58 0.44
CA LEU A 304 10.25 -2.66 -0.39
C LEU A 304 9.77 -1.44 0.42
N LEU A 305 9.33 -1.68 1.67
CA LEU A 305 8.88 -0.63 2.57
C LEU A 305 10.01 0.35 2.91
N ARG A 306 11.15 -0.18 3.37
CA ARG A 306 12.29 0.63 3.80
C ARG A 306 12.86 1.47 2.67
N ASN A 307 12.92 0.92 1.46
CA ASN A 307 13.78 1.46 0.40
C ASN A 307 13.05 2.16 -0.75
N HIS A 308 11.75 1.96 -0.94
CA HIS A 308 11.06 2.71 -1.98
C HIS A 308 9.81 3.38 -1.47
N LEU A 309 8.95 2.64 -0.76
CA LEU A 309 7.69 3.22 -0.30
C LEU A 309 7.95 4.42 0.62
N LEU A 310 8.70 4.23 1.72
CA LEU A 310 8.99 5.32 2.65
C LEU A 310 9.86 6.41 2.06
N ALA A 311 10.82 6.05 1.19
CA ALA A 311 11.69 7.02 0.54
C ALA A 311 10.92 7.93 -0.44
N SER A 312 9.84 7.43 -1.06
CA SER A 312 8.97 8.19 -1.96
C SER A 312 8.01 9.17 -1.27
N GLN A 313 8.05 9.26 0.07
CA GLN A 313 7.23 10.22 0.81
C GLN A 313 7.83 11.63 0.70
N LEU A 314 7.02 12.59 0.29
CA LEU A 314 7.41 13.99 0.15
C LEU A 314 7.56 14.65 1.52
N ASP A 315 8.78 14.77 2.03
CA ASP A 315 9.06 15.46 3.28
C ASP A 315 9.96 16.70 3.16
N ASP A 316 10.55 16.91 1.98
CA ASP A 316 11.18 18.18 1.57
C ASP A 316 10.60 18.66 0.23
N LEU A 317 9.94 19.82 0.28
CA LEU A 317 9.34 20.52 -0.85
C LEU A 317 9.91 21.92 -1.03
N SER A 318 11.12 22.18 -0.51
CA SER A 318 11.81 23.47 -0.62
C SER A 318 12.06 23.90 -2.07
N TRP A 319 12.10 22.94 -3.00
CA TRP A 319 12.27 23.15 -4.44
C TRP A 319 10.99 23.63 -5.17
N VAL A 320 9.81 23.50 -4.57
CA VAL A 320 8.55 23.96 -5.17
C VAL A 320 8.49 25.49 -5.09
N VAL A 321 8.39 26.21 -6.20
CA VAL A 321 8.22 27.68 -6.18
C VAL A 321 6.72 28.00 -6.14
N GLU A 322 6.26 28.62 -5.05
CA GLU A 322 4.86 29.02 -4.88
C GLU A 322 4.49 30.17 -5.82
N ASN A 323 3.19 30.28 -6.13
CA ASN A 323 2.69 31.37 -6.96
C ASN A 323 2.56 32.67 -6.16
N GLU A 324 2.79 33.81 -6.82
CA GLU A 324 2.50 35.14 -6.25
C GLU A 324 1.23 35.73 -6.88
N GLY A 325 0.26 36.13 -6.05
CA GLY A 325 -0.91 36.91 -6.48
C GLY A 325 -1.93 36.17 -7.36
N LEU A 326 -1.84 34.85 -7.51
CA LEU A 326 -2.83 34.05 -8.25
C LEU A 326 -3.98 33.62 -7.34
N ALA A 327 -5.21 33.97 -7.73
CA ALA A 327 -6.42 33.52 -7.05
C ALA A 327 -6.83 32.11 -7.49
N ASN A 328 -7.42 31.34 -6.58
CA ASN A 328 -8.01 30.05 -6.90
C ASN A 328 -9.13 30.20 -7.95
N ALA A 329 -9.19 29.25 -8.88
CA ALA A 329 -10.20 29.15 -9.91
C ALA A 329 -11.15 27.98 -9.61
N LYS A 330 -12.26 27.87 -10.36
CA LYS A 330 -13.25 26.80 -10.15
C LYS A 330 -12.63 25.38 -10.22
N GLN A 331 -11.64 25.13 -11.07
CA GLN A 331 -11.03 23.80 -11.18
C GLN A 331 -9.65 23.69 -10.51
N ARG A 332 -9.02 24.81 -10.12
CA ARG A 332 -7.62 24.81 -9.69
C ARG A 332 -7.40 25.69 -8.47
N ALA A 333 -6.65 25.16 -7.51
CA ALA A 333 -6.03 25.93 -6.45
C ALA A 333 -4.59 26.30 -6.81
N TYR A 334 -4.19 27.52 -6.45
CA TYR A 334 -2.87 28.10 -6.71
C TYR A 334 -2.13 28.52 -5.44
N GLU A 335 -2.73 28.30 -4.26
CA GLU A 335 -2.18 28.66 -2.95
C GLU A 335 -1.75 27.44 -2.13
N ASP A 336 -0.72 27.63 -1.30
CA ASP A 336 -0.21 26.68 -0.31
C ASP A 336 0.17 25.30 -0.88
N LEU A 337 0.67 25.20 -2.12
CA LEU A 337 0.90 23.92 -2.78
C LEU A 337 1.94 23.07 -2.05
N ARG A 338 2.98 23.67 -1.46
CA ARG A 338 3.94 22.98 -0.59
C ARG A 338 3.24 22.33 0.59
N HIS A 339 2.39 23.08 1.29
CA HIS A 339 1.69 22.58 2.47
C HIS A 339 0.68 21.48 2.12
N ARG A 340 0.00 21.63 0.98
CA ARG A 340 -0.96 20.63 0.46
C ARG A 340 -0.27 19.34 0.05
N ALA A 341 0.91 19.39 -0.57
CA ALA A 341 1.63 18.21 -1.02
C ALA A 341 2.52 17.56 0.05
N LEU A 342 2.87 18.26 1.13
CA LEU A 342 3.74 17.74 2.18
C LEU A 342 3.15 16.49 2.84
N GLY A 343 3.92 15.40 2.86
CA GLY A 343 3.56 14.10 3.42
C GLY A 343 2.96 13.12 2.42
N ALA A 344 2.71 13.54 1.18
CA ALA A 344 2.19 12.68 0.12
C ALA A 344 3.20 11.64 -0.37
N PHE A 345 2.75 10.64 -1.13
CA PHE A 345 3.63 9.68 -1.82
C PHE A 345 3.59 9.91 -3.32
N CYS A 346 4.74 9.85 -3.99
CA CYS A 346 4.86 10.27 -5.38
C CYS A 346 4.97 9.12 -6.38
N PHE A 347 4.72 9.44 -7.66
CA PHE A 347 5.34 8.70 -8.76
C PHE A 347 6.84 8.98 -8.72
N GLY A 348 7.63 7.92 -8.67
CA GLY A 348 9.08 8.01 -8.51
C GLY A 348 9.83 7.49 -9.74
N GLU A 349 11.02 8.03 -9.93
CA GLU A 349 12.12 7.33 -10.57
C GLU A 349 12.80 6.41 -9.54
N PRO A 350 13.70 5.47 -9.94
CA PRO A 350 14.42 4.63 -8.97
C PRO A 350 15.12 5.42 -7.85
N ASN A 351 15.59 6.64 -8.14
CA ASN A 351 16.18 7.57 -7.17
C ASN A 351 15.65 9.01 -7.26
N GLY A 352 14.38 9.23 -7.65
CA GLY A 352 13.90 10.60 -7.87
C GLY A 352 12.40 10.82 -7.80
N PHE A 353 12.01 12.10 -7.75
CA PHE A 353 10.62 12.53 -7.92
C PHE A 353 10.25 12.65 -9.41
N HIS A 354 9.09 12.11 -9.79
CA HIS A 354 8.53 12.30 -11.12
C HIS A 354 7.29 13.21 -11.11
N SER A 355 6.22 12.79 -10.44
CA SER A 355 4.94 13.51 -10.34
C SER A 355 4.13 13.02 -9.14
N TYR A 356 2.95 13.60 -8.90
CA TYR A 356 2.14 13.28 -7.74
C TYR A 356 0.63 13.42 -8.02
N ASN A 357 -0.13 12.39 -7.65
CA ASN A 357 -1.60 12.40 -7.56
C ASN A 357 -2.03 11.93 -6.17
N SER A 358 -3.15 12.45 -5.67
CA SER A 358 -3.58 12.24 -4.29
C SER A 358 -3.99 10.81 -3.93
N ASP A 359 -4.46 10.04 -4.89
CA ASP A 359 -4.81 8.63 -4.67
C ASP A 359 -3.62 7.79 -4.21
N LEU A 360 -2.38 8.19 -4.56
CA LEU A 360 -1.16 7.47 -4.18
C LEU A 360 -0.98 7.40 -2.66
N THR A 361 -1.28 8.49 -1.96
CA THR A 361 -1.14 8.53 -0.50
C THR A 361 -2.06 7.52 0.16
N GLY A 362 -3.26 7.31 -0.40
CA GLY A 362 -4.21 6.33 0.14
C GLY A 362 -3.68 4.90 0.10
N ALA A 363 -3.13 4.45 -1.04
CA ALA A 363 -2.59 3.09 -1.14
C ALA A 363 -1.25 2.94 -0.41
N ALA A 364 -0.39 3.97 -0.41
CA ALA A 364 0.85 3.93 0.35
C ALA A 364 0.60 3.72 1.86
N LEU A 365 -0.38 4.44 2.42
CA LEU A 365 -0.81 4.25 3.80
C LEU A 365 -1.41 2.85 4.05
N GLN A 366 -2.16 2.29 3.09
CA GLN A 366 -2.62 0.89 3.14
C GLN A 366 -1.44 -0.09 3.24
N GLY A 367 -0.41 0.06 2.41
CA GLY A 367 0.80 -0.77 2.45
C GLY A 367 1.57 -0.65 3.76
N ILE A 368 1.71 0.58 4.29
CA ILE A 368 2.33 0.82 5.61
C ILE A 368 1.51 0.17 6.73
N ALA A 369 0.18 0.28 6.68
CA ALA A 369 -0.70 -0.36 7.66
C ALA A 369 -0.62 -1.89 7.58
N ALA A 370 -0.54 -2.47 6.38
CA ALA A 370 -0.32 -3.89 6.18
C ALA A 370 1.00 -4.33 6.82
N ALA A 371 2.09 -3.62 6.57
CA ALA A 371 3.37 -3.90 7.22
C ALA A 371 3.28 -3.75 8.75
N TRP A 372 2.70 -2.66 9.25
CA TRP A 372 2.52 -2.40 10.69
C TRP A 372 1.85 -3.58 11.41
N ARG A 373 0.72 -4.06 10.87
CA ARG A 373 -0.01 -5.21 11.41
C ARG A 373 0.85 -6.46 11.45
N HIS A 374 1.67 -6.68 10.43
CA HIS A 374 2.51 -7.87 10.29
C HIS A 374 3.88 -7.76 10.98
N ILE A 375 4.27 -6.62 11.57
CA ILE A 375 5.50 -6.54 12.39
C ILE A 375 5.52 -7.65 13.44
N VAL A 376 4.37 -7.92 14.05
CA VAL A 376 4.17 -8.96 15.06
C VAL A 376 2.96 -9.81 14.74
N THR A 377 3.06 -11.12 14.92
CA THR A 377 1.90 -12.03 14.98
C THR A 377 1.89 -12.71 16.33
N LEU A 378 0.77 -12.62 17.04
CA LEU A 378 0.53 -13.36 18.29
C LEU A 378 -0.49 -14.46 18.03
N GLN A 379 -0.10 -15.70 18.30
CA GLN A 379 -0.96 -16.88 18.19
C GLN A 379 -1.71 -17.14 19.51
N ASN A 380 -2.81 -17.89 19.41
CA ASN A 380 -3.68 -18.19 20.56
C ASN A 380 -2.99 -19.03 21.65
N ASP A 381 -1.96 -19.81 21.28
CA ASP A 381 -1.15 -20.61 22.20
C ASP A 381 -0.08 -19.79 22.95
N GLY A 382 0.04 -18.50 22.67
CA GLY A 382 1.00 -17.60 23.28
C GLY A 382 2.32 -17.44 22.52
N LEU A 383 2.48 -18.08 21.35
CA LEU A 383 3.62 -17.85 20.46
C LEU A 383 3.52 -16.46 19.80
N LEU A 384 4.53 -15.62 20.03
CA LEU A 384 4.69 -14.33 19.38
C LEU A 384 5.86 -14.38 18.39
N LYS A 385 5.57 -14.10 17.13
CA LYS A 385 6.57 -13.94 16.07
C LYS A 385 6.77 -12.46 15.76
N VAL A 386 8.01 -12.00 15.84
CA VAL A 386 8.44 -10.72 15.26
C VAL A 386 8.84 -10.99 13.82
N ASN A 387 8.00 -10.60 12.86
CA ASN A 387 8.20 -10.87 11.44
C ASN A 387 8.93 -9.75 10.74
N LEU A 388 8.68 -8.49 11.08
CA LEU A 388 9.41 -7.34 10.51
C LEU A 388 10.24 -6.70 11.61
N LEU A 389 11.50 -6.39 11.32
CA LEU A 389 12.45 -5.83 12.28
C LEU A 389 12.29 -4.31 12.41
N LEU A 390 11.06 -3.87 12.67
CA LEU A 390 10.63 -2.48 12.78
C LEU A 390 10.14 -2.18 14.19
N SER A 391 10.28 -0.93 14.62
CA SER A 391 9.79 -0.51 15.93
C SER A 391 8.26 -0.55 15.99
N ARG A 392 7.70 -1.13 17.05
CA ARG A 392 6.25 -1.20 17.30
C ARG A 392 5.95 -1.29 18.79
N GLU A 393 4.98 -0.50 19.23
CA GLU A 393 4.32 -0.73 20.50
C GLU A 393 3.15 -1.68 20.25
N HIS A 394 3.22 -2.90 20.81
CA HIS A 394 2.16 -3.90 20.78
C HIS A 394 1.63 -4.15 22.19
N GLU A 395 0.45 -4.76 22.34
CA GLU A 395 -0.09 -5.09 23.66
C GLU A 395 0.79 -6.08 24.44
N ALA A 396 1.43 -7.02 23.73
CA ALA A 396 2.27 -8.06 24.33
C ALA A 396 3.75 -7.69 24.45
N VAL A 397 4.26 -6.79 23.60
CA VAL A 397 5.68 -6.42 23.54
C VAL A 397 5.87 -4.96 23.14
N ARG A 398 7.01 -4.37 23.52
CA ARG A 398 7.56 -3.18 22.86
C ARG A 398 8.80 -3.59 22.06
N ILE A 399 8.84 -3.22 20.79
CA ILE A 399 9.97 -3.49 19.91
C ILE A 399 10.63 -2.16 19.56
N THR A 400 11.94 -2.08 19.80
CA THR A 400 12.80 -0.97 19.38
C THR A 400 13.81 -1.50 18.38
N SER A 401 13.64 -1.13 17.11
CA SER A 401 14.61 -1.46 16.07
C SER A 401 15.68 -0.38 15.96
N LEU A 402 16.94 -0.79 15.91
CA LEU A 402 18.07 0.11 15.68
C LEU A 402 18.53 0.09 14.21
N LEU A 403 17.87 -0.69 13.35
CA LEU A 403 18.21 -0.78 11.94
C LEU A 403 17.91 0.52 11.18
N PRO A 404 18.77 0.93 10.22
CA PRO A 404 20.07 0.33 9.87
C PRO A 404 21.25 0.85 10.70
N ARG A 405 21.03 1.78 11.64
CA ARG A 405 22.08 2.41 12.46
C ARG A 405 22.94 1.38 13.21
N ALA A 406 22.30 0.31 13.69
CA ALA A 406 22.97 -0.87 14.24
C ALA A 406 22.15 -2.12 13.91
N GLY A 407 22.83 -3.25 13.71
CA GLY A 407 22.21 -4.56 13.47
C GLY A 407 21.62 -5.13 14.75
N SER A 408 20.59 -4.48 15.30
CA SER A 408 20.02 -4.89 16.58
C SER A 408 18.56 -4.49 16.73
N VAL A 409 17.80 -5.34 17.40
CA VAL A 409 16.45 -5.10 17.88
C VAL A 409 16.37 -5.41 19.38
N VAL A 410 15.67 -4.57 20.13
CA VAL A 410 15.41 -4.76 21.56
C VAL A 410 13.91 -4.97 21.75
N ILE A 411 13.54 -6.02 22.48
CA ILE A 411 12.16 -6.44 22.68
C ILE A 411 11.89 -6.50 24.19
N GLU A 412 10.96 -5.69 24.67
CA GLU A 412 10.51 -5.69 26.07
C GLU A 412 9.18 -6.46 26.15
N ALA A 413 9.14 -7.53 26.93
CA ALA A 413 7.95 -8.35 27.10
C ALA A 413 7.00 -7.71 28.14
N LYS A 414 5.74 -7.45 27.75
CA LYS A 414 4.71 -6.89 28.66
C LYS A 414 3.89 -7.97 29.38
N ARG A 415 4.01 -9.21 28.91
CA ARG A 415 3.42 -10.42 29.46
C ARG A 415 4.34 -11.60 29.16
N ALA A 416 4.18 -12.70 29.89
CA ALA A 416 4.87 -13.93 29.55
C ALA A 416 4.39 -14.47 28.19
N LEU A 417 5.31 -14.95 27.37
CA LEU A 417 5.05 -15.42 26.01
C LEU A 417 6.22 -16.30 25.50
N ASP A 418 5.98 -17.05 24.43
CA ASP A 418 7.04 -17.71 23.67
C ASP A 418 7.47 -16.78 22.52
N LEU A 419 8.74 -16.37 22.47
CA LEU A 419 9.23 -15.35 21.56
C LEU A 419 10.05 -15.94 20.41
N HIS A 420 9.64 -15.64 19.19
CA HIS A 420 10.37 -15.94 17.96
C HIS A 420 10.67 -14.65 17.18
N VAL A 421 11.91 -14.49 16.71
CA VAL A 421 12.35 -13.30 15.96
C VAL A 421 12.86 -13.72 14.59
N ARG A 422 12.32 -13.14 13.51
CA ARG A 422 12.76 -13.47 12.15
C ARG A 422 14.25 -13.17 11.99
N ILE A 423 14.96 -14.10 11.35
CA ILE A 423 16.35 -13.92 10.91
C ILE A 423 16.31 -13.44 9.46
N PRO A 424 16.80 -12.23 9.14
CA PRO A 424 16.86 -11.77 7.76
C PRO A 424 17.76 -12.69 6.91
N PRO A 425 17.42 -13.00 5.64
CA PRO A 425 18.18 -13.95 4.82
C PRO A 425 19.61 -13.47 4.50
N TRP A 426 19.86 -12.16 4.56
CA TRP A 426 21.18 -11.56 4.39
C TRP A 426 22.04 -11.57 5.67
N CYS A 427 21.45 -11.92 6.83
CA CYS A 427 22.17 -11.95 8.10
C CYS A 427 23.13 -13.16 8.17
N PRO A 428 24.44 -12.95 8.38
CA PRO A 428 25.36 -14.06 8.65
C PRO A 428 24.97 -14.78 9.94
N ARG A 429 24.54 -16.05 9.86
CA ARG A 429 23.99 -16.77 11.02
C ARG A 429 24.99 -16.88 12.19
N GLN A 430 26.29 -16.90 11.91
CA GLN A 430 27.34 -16.93 12.95
C GLN A 430 27.49 -15.61 13.72
N SER A 431 26.92 -14.51 13.21
CA SER A 431 26.97 -13.19 13.85
C SER A 431 25.80 -12.95 14.82
N LEU A 432 24.81 -13.85 14.86
CA LEU A 432 23.66 -13.74 15.74
C LEU A 432 24.12 -13.82 17.19
N ALA A 433 23.60 -12.93 18.02
CA ALA A 433 23.72 -12.99 19.47
C ALA A 433 22.40 -12.60 20.12
N VAL A 434 22.10 -13.23 21.26
CA VAL A 434 20.89 -13.01 22.04
C VAL A 434 21.26 -12.75 23.48
N THR A 435 20.64 -11.72 24.06
CA THR A 435 20.68 -11.47 25.50
C THR A 435 19.27 -11.46 26.06
N ILE A 436 19.12 -11.97 27.29
CA ILE A 436 17.90 -11.86 28.10
C ILE A 436 18.33 -11.20 29.40
N ASP A 437 17.77 -10.04 29.71
CA ASP A 437 18.07 -9.26 30.92
C ASP A 437 19.59 -9.04 31.09
N GLY A 438 20.27 -8.72 29.98
CA GLY A 438 21.71 -8.47 29.93
C GLY A 438 22.62 -9.70 29.89
N HIS A 439 22.07 -10.91 30.05
CA HIS A 439 22.84 -12.15 30.06
C HIS A 439 22.76 -12.87 28.72
N ALA A 440 23.86 -13.42 28.24
CA ALA A 440 23.89 -14.18 27.00
C ALA A 440 22.96 -15.40 27.08
N ALA A 441 22.14 -15.60 26.05
CA ALA A 441 21.21 -16.72 25.93
C ALA A 441 21.61 -17.64 24.76
N SER A 442 21.24 -18.92 24.87
CA SER A 442 21.50 -19.89 23.80
C SER A 442 20.68 -19.58 22.55
N ILE A 443 21.31 -19.66 21.39
CA ILE A 443 20.67 -19.47 20.10
C ILE A 443 20.03 -20.78 19.66
N LYS A 444 18.72 -20.76 19.41
CA LYS A 444 18.02 -21.84 18.72
C LYS A 444 17.38 -21.28 17.46
N VAL A 445 17.62 -21.95 16.34
CA VAL A 445 17.05 -21.57 15.05
C VAL A 445 15.98 -22.60 14.69
N SER A 446 14.81 -22.12 14.33
CA SER A 446 13.71 -22.91 13.77
C SER A 446 13.26 -22.25 12.48
N GLU A 447 13.46 -22.92 11.34
CA GLU A 447 13.19 -22.37 10.02
C GLU A 447 13.93 -21.02 9.81
N GLU A 448 13.18 -19.94 9.57
CA GLU A 448 13.69 -18.58 9.39
C GLU A 448 13.59 -17.72 10.66
N TYR A 449 13.39 -18.34 11.83
CA TYR A 449 13.26 -17.65 13.11
C TYR A 449 14.33 -18.10 14.10
N LEU A 450 14.78 -17.13 14.88
CA LEU A 450 15.43 -17.34 16.16
C LEU A 450 14.34 -17.63 17.20
N ALA A 451 14.30 -18.86 17.71
CA ALA A 451 13.44 -19.27 18.80
C ALA A 451 14.11 -18.88 20.13
N VAL A 452 13.74 -17.71 20.67
CA VAL A 452 14.20 -17.24 21.98
C VAL A 452 13.60 -18.11 23.09
N GLY A 453 12.38 -18.61 22.88
CA GLY A 453 11.65 -19.44 23.81
C GLY A 453 10.80 -18.63 24.78
N ASN A 454 10.43 -19.26 25.90
CA ASN A 454 9.63 -18.63 26.95
C ASN A 454 10.38 -17.45 27.57
N VAL A 455 9.80 -16.26 27.47
CA VAL A 455 10.29 -15.03 28.11
C VAL A 455 9.32 -14.60 29.19
N ALA A 456 9.85 -14.18 30.33
CA ALA A 456 9.04 -13.70 31.44
C ALA A 456 8.47 -12.31 31.13
N ARG A 457 7.41 -11.95 31.85
CA ARG A 457 6.94 -10.56 31.88
C ARG A 457 8.05 -9.65 32.38
N ASP A 458 8.14 -8.46 31.79
CA ASP A 458 9.11 -7.40 32.08
C ASP A 458 10.57 -7.73 31.68
N SER A 459 10.82 -8.91 31.09
CA SER A 459 12.15 -9.23 30.53
C SER A 459 12.45 -8.39 29.29
N GLN A 460 13.72 -8.04 29.14
CA GLN A 460 14.28 -7.40 27.97
C GLN A 460 15.13 -8.39 27.17
N VAL A 461 14.75 -8.60 25.91
CA VAL A 461 15.48 -9.44 24.96
C VAL A 461 16.21 -8.56 23.96
N GLY A 462 17.54 -8.69 23.91
CA GLY A 462 18.37 -8.09 22.87
C GLY A 462 18.68 -9.12 21.80
N VAL A 463 18.45 -8.80 20.53
CA VAL A 463 18.95 -9.57 19.38
C VAL A 463 19.89 -8.68 18.59
N SER A 464 21.08 -9.17 18.27
CA SER A 464 22.08 -8.46 17.47
C SER A 464 22.69 -9.35 16.40
N PHE A 465 23.10 -8.74 15.29
CA PHE A 465 23.68 -9.40 14.13
C PHE A 465 24.52 -8.42 13.29
N ALA A 466 25.41 -8.97 12.47
CA ALA A 466 26.15 -8.19 11.49
C ALA A 466 25.24 -7.72 10.34
N GLN A 467 25.49 -6.52 9.83
CA GLN A 467 24.85 -5.98 8.62
C GLN A 467 25.90 -5.88 7.51
N PRO A 468 25.95 -6.84 6.56
CA PRO A 468 26.93 -6.78 5.48
C PRO A 468 26.72 -5.55 4.62
N GLU A 469 27.80 -4.83 4.34
CA GLU A 469 27.81 -3.76 3.35
C GLU A 469 28.17 -4.32 1.98
N HIS A 470 27.46 -3.88 0.95
CA HIS A 470 27.74 -4.30 -0.43
C HIS A 470 27.20 -3.29 -1.44
N VAL A 471 27.74 -3.34 -2.66
CA VAL A 471 27.27 -2.54 -3.79
C VAL A 471 26.67 -3.47 -4.85
N THR A 472 25.49 -3.12 -5.36
CA THR A 472 24.88 -3.77 -6.52
C THR A 472 24.92 -2.84 -7.72
N GLN A 473 24.97 -3.42 -8.92
CA GLN A 473 24.69 -2.73 -10.16
C GLN A 473 23.34 -3.22 -10.68
N GLU A 474 22.40 -2.29 -10.87
CA GLU A 474 21.00 -2.56 -11.16
C GLU A 474 20.55 -1.84 -12.42
N ARG A 475 19.49 -2.37 -13.04
CA ARG A 475 18.82 -1.76 -14.18
C ARG A 475 17.32 -1.84 -13.96
N ALA A 476 16.66 -0.70 -14.03
CA ALA A 476 15.21 -0.62 -14.02
C ALA A 476 14.65 -0.77 -15.44
N LEU A 477 13.41 -1.26 -15.56
CA LEU A 477 12.77 -1.39 -16.87
C LEU A 477 12.63 -0.02 -17.55
N ALA A 478 13.00 0.05 -18.83
CA ALA A 478 13.12 1.27 -19.63
C ALA A 478 14.25 2.24 -19.22
N TYR A 479 15.19 1.82 -18.38
CA TYR A 479 16.46 2.53 -18.14
C TYR A 479 17.60 1.81 -18.87
N GLU A 480 18.28 2.51 -19.78
CA GLU A 480 19.40 1.93 -20.54
C GLU A 480 20.66 1.81 -19.69
N GLN A 481 20.97 2.87 -18.95
CA GLN A 481 22.16 2.95 -18.13
C GLN A 481 21.91 2.25 -16.79
N PRO A 482 22.80 1.32 -16.38
CA PRO A 482 22.73 0.76 -15.05
C PRO A 482 23.07 1.84 -14.00
N TYR A 483 22.49 1.71 -12.81
CA TYR A 483 22.83 2.51 -11.65
C TYR A 483 23.39 1.60 -10.55
N ARG A 484 24.17 2.18 -9.64
CA ARG A 484 24.78 1.50 -8.51
C ARG A 484 24.00 1.83 -7.24
N VAL A 485 23.90 0.85 -6.34
CA VAL A 485 23.21 0.98 -5.06
C VAL A 485 24.13 0.44 -3.97
N ARG A 486 24.41 1.23 -2.94
CA ARG A 486 25.12 0.78 -1.73
C ARG A 486 24.11 0.37 -0.67
N TRP A 487 24.31 -0.81 -0.11
CA TRP A 487 23.43 -1.46 0.85
C TRP A 487 24.13 -1.67 2.19
N ILE A 488 23.35 -1.58 3.27
CA ILE A 488 23.69 -2.09 4.60
C ILE A 488 22.62 -3.11 4.96
N GLY A 489 22.96 -4.40 4.98
CA GLY A 489 21.97 -5.47 5.00
C GLY A 489 21.03 -5.33 3.79
N SER A 490 19.74 -5.10 4.03
CA SER A 490 18.77 -4.77 2.98
C SER A 490 18.29 -3.33 2.97
N THR A 491 19.01 -2.39 3.61
CA THR A 491 18.69 -0.95 3.55
C THR A 491 19.62 -0.22 2.59
N VAL A 492 19.06 0.59 1.69
CA VAL A 492 19.82 1.45 0.78
C VAL A 492 20.43 2.60 1.58
N ALA A 493 21.75 2.77 1.44
CA ALA A 493 22.51 3.83 2.10
C ALA A 493 22.88 4.97 1.14
N ALA A 494 23.04 4.66 -0.14
CA ALA A 494 23.30 5.62 -1.21
C ALA A 494 22.99 4.99 -2.58
N MET A 495 22.70 5.82 -3.58
CA MET A 495 22.42 5.38 -4.94
C MET A 495 23.02 6.36 -5.94
N SER A 496 23.64 5.85 -7.01
CA SER A 496 24.14 6.72 -8.08
C SER A 496 23.00 7.19 -8.97
N GLY A 497 23.08 8.43 -9.43
CA GLY A 497 22.16 8.99 -10.40
C GLY A 497 21.25 10.01 -9.72
N ALA A 498 21.29 11.24 -10.22
CA ALA A 498 20.48 12.33 -9.72
C ALA A 498 19.04 12.15 -10.20
N GLY A 499 18.14 11.78 -9.29
CA GLY A 499 16.73 12.04 -9.50
C GLY A 499 16.48 13.54 -9.32
N GLY A 500 15.98 14.21 -10.36
CA GLY A 500 15.53 15.61 -10.22
C GLY A 500 14.34 15.71 -9.25
N PRO A 501 13.78 16.92 -9.09
CA PRO A 501 14.12 17.89 -8.03
C PRO A 501 14.24 17.36 -6.58
N MET A 502 13.97 16.08 -6.32
CA MET A 502 14.12 15.41 -5.02
C MET A 502 14.76 14.03 -5.24
N ALA A 503 16.03 13.89 -4.87
CA ALA A 503 16.69 12.60 -4.84
C ALA A 503 16.21 11.80 -3.62
N LEU A 504 15.94 10.49 -3.79
CA LEU A 504 15.50 9.63 -2.68
C LEU A 504 16.66 9.23 -1.76
N TYR A 505 17.87 9.20 -2.30
CA TYR A 505 19.10 8.81 -1.62
C TYR A 505 20.26 9.76 -1.93
N PRO A 506 21.22 9.90 -1.00
CA PRO A 506 22.49 10.55 -1.29
C PRO A 506 23.22 9.86 -2.45
N ASP A 507 23.98 10.66 -3.21
CA ASP A 507 24.84 10.16 -4.27
C ASP A 507 25.93 9.21 -3.73
N LEU A 508 26.30 8.22 -4.55
CA LEU A 508 27.47 7.39 -4.30
C LEU A 508 28.75 8.17 -4.57
N ASP A 509 29.77 7.97 -3.72
CA ASP A 509 31.11 8.48 -3.98
C ASP A 509 31.63 7.85 -5.28
N PRO A 510 32.12 8.64 -6.26
CA PRO A 510 32.70 8.10 -7.48
C PRO A 510 33.88 7.13 -7.27
N ALA A 511 34.54 7.17 -6.10
CA ALA A 511 35.65 6.29 -5.74
C ALA A 511 35.22 4.92 -5.19
N GLU A 512 33.94 4.74 -4.85
CA GLU A 512 33.27 3.45 -4.59
C GLU A 512 32.71 2.88 -5.90
#